data_AF-A0A382NIY4-F1
#
_entry.id   AF-A0A382NIY4-F1
#
_cell.length_a   1.000
_cell.length_b   1.000
_cell.length_c   1.000
_cell.angle_alpha   90.00
_cell.angle_beta   90.00
_cell.angle_gamma   90.00
#
_symmetry.space_group_name_H-M   'P 1'
#
loop_
_entity.id
_entity.type
_entity.pdbx_description
1 polymer ?
#
loop_
_entity_poly.entity_id
_entity_poly.type
_entity_poly.pdbx_seq_one_letter_code
_entity_poly.pdbx_strand_id
1 'polypeptide(L)'
;TERAGEFPTLILPDIRRLADEEIAAVQRHVDAGGVLVVAGATGTMDAEGGKREQDPLFARSVGSVFRWQSNDWQPETTVIRTLPGEPEMPVYPHLPDSSEGQALIAKLDDLCDGFWLRTDAPWSVRTRAWRAEGTAAVPVHWINYRQDEDVAIETPIPMGPIRADVLLPDDTRADRVEWIYPEMREPVALAHKVVDGRVSFEIPRLIVYGISVIRLK
;
A
#
# COMPACT_ATOMS: atom_id res chain seq x y z
N THR A 1 17.72 7.02 9.70
CA THR A 1 17.21 6.91 11.09
C THR A 1 16.50 8.17 11.57
N GLU A 2 16.89 9.39 11.16
CA GLU A 2 16.27 10.66 11.65
C GLU A 2 14.77 10.81 11.41
N ARG A 3 14.23 10.23 10.33
CA ARG A 3 12.81 10.42 9.94
C ARG A 3 11.84 9.38 10.51
N ALA A 4 12.32 8.41 11.29
CA ALA A 4 11.47 7.33 11.81
C ALA A 4 10.26 7.87 12.58
N GLY A 5 10.47 8.91 13.40
CA GLY A 5 9.40 9.56 14.17
C GLY A 5 8.46 10.46 13.37
N GLU A 6 8.66 10.63 12.06
CA GLU A 6 7.69 11.34 11.19
C GLU A 6 6.51 10.45 10.81
N PHE A 7 6.63 9.14 11.01
CA PHE A 7 5.61 8.16 10.66
C PHE A 7 4.94 7.64 11.93
N PRO A 8 3.61 7.51 11.98
CA PRO A 8 2.95 6.90 13.13
C PRO A 8 3.27 5.39 13.24
N THR A 9 3.47 4.74 12.09
CA THR A 9 3.69 3.30 11.98
C THR A 9 4.90 3.00 11.10
N LEU A 10 5.80 2.14 11.58
CA LEU A 10 6.92 1.58 10.80
C LEU A 10 6.64 0.12 10.47
N ILE A 11 6.87 -0.28 9.22
CA ILE A 11 6.74 -1.68 8.77
C ILE A 11 8.13 -2.17 8.33
N LEU A 12 8.62 -3.22 8.97
CA LEU A 12 9.89 -3.88 8.66
C LEU A 12 9.64 -5.30 8.12
N PRO A 13 9.57 -5.47 6.79
CA PRO A 13 9.28 -6.75 6.16
C PRO A 13 10.57 -7.56 5.94
N ASP A 14 10.92 -8.44 6.88
CA ASP A 14 12.11 -9.32 6.83
C ASP A 14 13.45 -8.57 6.65
N ILE A 15 13.62 -7.42 7.33
CA ILE A 15 14.88 -6.65 7.33
C ILE A 15 15.87 -7.31 8.29
N ARG A 16 16.55 -8.37 7.82
CA ARG A 16 17.34 -9.26 8.69
C ARG A 16 18.51 -8.60 9.40
N ARG A 17 19.19 -7.68 8.72
CA ARG A 17 20.37 -6.97 9.23
C ARG A 17 19.96 -5.59 9.69
N LEU A 18 20.20 -5.30 10.96
CA LEU A 18 20.04 -3.97 11.53
C LEU A 18 21.26 -3.65 12.39
N ALA A 19 21.83 -2.47 12.17
CA ALA A 19 22.86 -1.90 13.05
C ALA A 19 22.26 -1.55 14.42
N ASP A 20 23.11 -1.45 15.44
CA ASP A 20 22.66 -1.13 16.80
C ASP A 20 22.00 0.26 16.86
N GLU A 21 22.48 1.22 16.07
CA GLU A 21 21.89 2.56 15.97
C GLU A 21 20.49 2.55 15.34
N GLU A 22 20.24 1.65 14.39
CA GLU A 22 18.95 1.47 13.73
C GLU A 22 17.94 0.83 14.69
N ILE A 23 18.36 -0.21 15.41
CA ILE A 23 17.57 -0.83 16.49
C ILE A 23 17.22 0.21 17.54
N ALA A 24 18.18 1.03 17.97
CA ALA A 24 17.94 2.09 18.94
C ALA A 24 16.98 3.16 18.41
N ALA A 25 17.01 3.47 17.10
CA ALA A 25 16.07 4.39 16.49
C ALA A 25 14.65 3.83 16.44
N VAL A 26 14.50 2.54 16.10
CA VAL A 26 13.21 1.84 16.11
C VAL A 26 12.64 1.76 17.53
N GLN A 27 13.47 1.46 18.53
CA GLN A 27 13.06 1.47 19.93
C GLN A 27 12.60 2.86 20.38
N ARG A 28 13.34 3.92 20.05
CA ARG A 28 12.90 5.31 20.34
C ARG A 28 11.55 5.65 19.72
N HIS A 29 11.28 5.19 18.50
CA HIS A 29 9.97 5.36 17.84
C HIS A 29 8.85 4.69 18.64
N VAL A 30 9.07 3.44 19.04
CA VAL A 30 8.11 2.65 19.85
C VAL A 30 7.90 3.27 21.24
N ASP A 31 8.98 3.72 21.89
CA ASP A 31 8.95 4.36 23.21
C ASP A 31 8.24 5.73 23.16
N ALA A 32 8.27 6.42 22.01
CA ALA A 32 7.54 7.66 21.77
C ALA A 32 6.04 7.44 21.46
N GLY A 33 5.56 6.19 21.48
CA GLY A 33 4.16 5.84 21.22
C GLY A 33 3.87 5.44 19.77
N GLY A 34 4.89 5.38 18.92
CA GLY A 34 4.75 4.89 17.56
C GLY A 34 4.53 3.38 17.49
N VAL A 35 3.94 2.92 16.38
CA VAL A 35 3.67 1.50 16.13
C VAL A 35 4.77 0.89 15.28
N LEU A 36 5.14 -0.36 15.58
CA LEU A 36 6.07 -1.15 14.78
C LEU A 36 5.43 -2.47 14.34
N VAL A 37 5.44 -2.72 13.04
CA VAL A 37 5.07 -4.01 12.45
C VAL A 37 6.33 -4.71 11.96
N VAL A 38 6.54 -5.93 12.42
CA VAL A 38 7.72 -6.75 12.10
C VAL A 38 7.28 -8.05 11.48
N ALA A 39 7.89 -8.43 10.35
CA ALA A 39 7.70 -9.74 9.74
C ALA A 39 9.04 -10.48 9.53
N GLY A 40 8.97 -11.80 9.39
CA GLY A 40 10.12 -12.63 9.05
C GLY A 40 11.20 -12.66 10.14
N ALA A 41 12.46 -12.70 9.69
CA ALA A 41 13.66 -12.74 10.53
C ALA A 41 14.28 -11.34 10.73
N THR A 42 13.44 -10.30 10.75
CA THR A 42 13.88 -8.91 10.96
C THR A 42 14.69 -8.77 12.24
N GLY A 43 15.82 -8.05 12.18
CA GLY A 43 16.65 -7.74 13.35
C GLY A 43 17.39 -8.94 13.97
N THR A 44 17.38 -10.12 13.33
CA THR A 44 18.07 -11.32 13.83
C THR A 44 19.59 -11.29 13.59
N MET A 45 20.07 -10.35 12.77
CA MET A 45 21.49 -10.21 12.42
C MET A 45 21.99 -8.78 12.70
N ASP A 46 23.27 -8.65 13.03
CA ASP A 46 23.95 -7.35 13.07
C ASP A 46 24.25 -6.82 11.65
N ALA A 47 24.90 -5.66 11.56
CA ALA A 47 25.23 -5.01 10.29
C ALA A 47 26.20 -5.85 9.45
N GLU A 48 27.11 -6.58 10.10
CA GLU A 48 28.11 -7.45 9.51
C GLU A 48 27.52 -8.82 9.09
N GLY A 49 26.31 -9.14 9.54
CA GLY A 49 25.64 -10.42 9.29
C GLY A 49 25.96 -11.50 10.32
N GLY A 50 26.53 -11.14 11.47
CA GLY A 50 26.57 -11.98 12.65
C GLY A 50 25.16 -12.19 13.22
N LYS A 51 24.86 -13.42 13.67
CA LYS A 51 23.58 -13.71 14.33
C LYS A 51 23.56 -13.12 15.73
N ARG A 52 22.45 -12.50 16.11
CA ARG A 52 22.23 -12.02 17.48
C ARG A 52 21.65 -13.14 18.35
N GLU A 53 22.08 -13.21 19.60
CA GLU A 53 21.57 -14.22 20.56
C GLU A 53 20.14 -13.92 21.01
N GLN A 54 19.75 -12.64 21.04
CA GLN A 54 18.42 -12.19 21.42
C GLN A 54 17.89 -11.24 20.34
N ASP A 55 16.57 -11.24 20.18
CA ASP A 55 15.89 -10.34 19.25
C ASP A 55 15.67 -8.99 19.94
N PRO A 56 16.46 -7.95 19.58
CA PRO A 56 16.51 -6.71 20.33
C PRO A 56 15.23 -5.88 20.16
N LEU A 57 14.42 -6.18 19.14
CA LEU A 57 13.16 -5.47 18.88
C LEU A 57 12.04 -5.88 19.84
N PHE A 58 12.15 -7.05 20.50
CA PHE A 58 11.12 -7.57 21.41
C PHE A 58 11.55 -7.63 22.87
N ALA A 59 12.77 -7.21 23.19
CA ALA A 59 13.32 -7.32 24.55
C ALA A 59 12.68 -6.33 25.56
N ARG A 60 11.99 -5.27 25.12
CA ARG A 60 11.60 -4.13 25.99
C ARG A 60 10.17 -3.61 25.86
N SER A 61 9.43 -3.91 24.80
CA SER A 61 8.16 -3.22 24.54
C SER A 61 6.97 -4.18 24.53
N VAL A 62 6.05 -3.99 25.47
CA VAL A 62 4.77 -4.71 25.56
C VAL A 62 3.66 -3.76 25.11
N GLY A 63 3.22 -3.89 23.85
CA GLY A 63 1.98 -3.23 23.38
C GLY A 63 2.04 -2.68 21.94
N SER A 64 3.09 -1.94 21.58
CA SER A 64 3.19 -1.20 20.30
C SER A 64 3.98 -1.92 19.20
N VAL A 65 4.45 -3.15 19.46
CA VAL A 65 5.12 -3.99 18.46
C VAL A 65 4.23 -5.16 18.07
N PHE A 66 3.84 -5.22 16.81
CA PHE A 66 3.14 -6.35 16.22
C PHE A 66 4.13 -7.22 15.43
N ARG A 67 4.25 -8.48 15.84
CA ARG A 67 5.05 -9.48 15.12
C ARG A 67 4.14 -10.36 14.27
N TRP A 68 4.30 -10.28 12.97
CA TRP A 68 3.77 -11.28 12.06
C TRP A 68 4.59 -12.57 12.18
N GLN A 69 3.96 -13.63 12.70
CA GLN A 69 4.61 -14.92 12.94
C GLN A 69 4.30 -15.97 11.89
N SER A 70 3.31 -15.74 11.01
CA SER A 70 2.99 -16.71 9.98
C SER A 70 4.13 -16.83 8.97
N ASN A 71 4.41 -18.08 8.64
CA ASN A 71 5.30 -18.54 7.59
C ASN A 71 4.53 -19.26 6.46
N ASP A 72 3.19 -19.21 6.49
CA ASP A 72 2.28 -19.92 5.56
C ASP A 72 2.15 -19.21 4.20
N TRP A 73 2.87 -18.10 4.00
CA TRP A 73 3.12 -17.54 2.66
C TRP A 73 4.17 -18.35 1.90
N GLN A 74 3.96 -19.66 1.81
CA GLN A 74 4.67 -20.49 0.86
C GLN A 74 3.86 -20.54 -0.43
N PRO A 75 4.50 -20.35 -1.60
CA PRO A 75 3.80 -20.54 -2.85
C PRO A 75 3.48 -22.03 -3.02
N GLU A 76 2.30 -22.30 -3.58
CA GLU A 76 1.93 -23.65 -4.00
C GLU A 76 2.37 -23.86 -5.45
N THR A 77 3.04 -24.99 -5.72
CA THR A 77 3.35 -25.39 -7.10
C THR A 77 2.05 -25.68 -7.83
N THR A 78 1.71 -24.81 -8.78
CA THR A 78 0.45 -24.86 -9.52
C THR A 78 0.74 -24.99 -11.01
N VAL A 79 0.03 -25.89 -11.67
CA VAL A 79 0.04 -26.03 -13.13
C VAL A 79 -0.73 -24.88 -13.77
N ILE A 80 -0.04 -24.03 -14.53
CA ILE A 80 -0.67 -22.90 -15.23
C ILE A 80 -1.24 -23.38 -16.56
N ARG A 81 -2.46 -23.92 -16.50
CA ARG A 81 -3.17 -24.50 -17.68
C ARG A 81 -3.46 -23.51 -18.80
N THR A 82 -3.33 -22.20 -18.53
CA THR A 82 -3.52 -21.15 -19.53
C THR A 82 -2.26 -20.88 -20.37
N LEU A 83 -1.12 -21.46 -20.03
CA LEU A 83 0.14 -21.28 -20.76
C LEU A 83 0.50 -22.53 -21.57
N PRO A 84 1.11 -22.37 -22.77
CA PRO A 84 1.58 -23.50 -23.57
C PRO A 84 2.54 -24.41 -22.79
N GLY A 85 2.29 -25.72 -22.86
CA GLY A 85 3.10 -26.71 -22.15
C GLY A 85 2.76 -26.87 -20.66
N GLU A 86 1.71 -26.19 -20.16
CA GLU A 86 1.19 -26.32 -18.79
C GLU A 86 2.30 -26.28 -17.72
N PRO A 87 3.12 -25.21 -17.69
CA PRO A 87 4.25 -25.13 -16.78
C PRO A 87 3.78 -25.16 -15.32
N GLU A 88 4.57 -25.83 -14.47
CA GLU A 88 4.44 -25.73 -13.02
C GLU A 88 5.16 -24.49 -12.52
N MET A 89 4.46 -23.65 -11.76
CA MET A 89 5.00 -22.42 -11.21
C MET A 89 4.63 -22.26 -9.73
N PRO A 90 5.50 -21.64 -8.91
CA PRO A 90 5.13 -21.25 -7.56
C PRO A 90 4.09 -20.12 -7.62
N VAL A 91 2.87 -20.38 -7.14
CA VAL A 91 1.77 -19.41 -7.08
C VAL A 91 1.46 -19.09 -5.63
N TYR A 92 1.47 -17.81 -5.29
CA TYR A 92 1.04 -17.36 -3.97
C TYR A 92 -0.49 -17.30 -3.90
N PRO A 93 -1.09 -17.61 -2.75
CA PRO A 93 -2.54 -17.51 -2.58
C PRO A 93 -2.98 -16.07 -2.81
N HIS A 94 -4.09 -15.90 -3.51
CA HIS A 94 -4.72 -14.60 -3.65
C HIS A 94 -5.25 -14.14 -2.28
N LEU A 95 -5.15 -12.84 -1.98
CA LEU A 95 -5.60 -12.28 -0.70
C LEU A 95 -7.06 -12.67 -0.32
N PRO A 96 -8.05 -12.67 -1.24
CA PRO A 96 -9.41 -13.13 -0.93
C PRO A 96 -9.52 -14.59 -0.50
N ASP A 97 -8.53 -15.42 -0.86
CA ASP A 97 -8.49 -16.84 -0.54
C ASP A 97 -7.56 -17.15 0.65
N SER A 98 -6.80 -16.15 1.13
CA SER A 98 -5.87 -16.27 2.25
C SER A 98 -6.46 -15.72 3.53
N SER A 99 -6.96 -16.60 4.40
CA SER A 99 -7.49 -16.22 5.73
C SER A 99 -6.43 -15.48 6.58
N GLU A 100 -5.18 -15.92 6.51
CA GLU A 100 -4.06 -15.26 7.19
C GLU A 100 -3.71 -13.90 6.57
N GLY A 101 -3.68 -13.81 5.24
CA GLY A 101 -3.47 -12.54 4.56
C GLY A 101 -4.54 -11.52 4.92
N GLN A 102 -5.80 -11.94 4.99
CA GLN A 102 -6.90 -11.09 5.46
C GLN A 102 -6.73 -10.66 6.91
N ALA A 103 -6.30 -11.56 7.80
CA ALA A 103 -6.02 -11.23 9.19
C ALA A 103 -4.87 -10.21 9.32
N LEU A 104 -3.82 -10.34 8.51
CA LEU A 104 -2.73 -9.36 8.45
C LEU A 104 -3.23 -8.00 7.98
N ILE A 105 -4.00 -7.93 6.89
CA ILE A 105 -4.54 -6.68 6.38
C ILE A 105 -5.48 -6.01 7.39
N ALA A 106 -6.36 -6.79 8.04
CA ALA A 106 -7.24 -6.27 9.09
C ALA A 106 -6.43 -5.72 10.28
N LYS A 107 -5.33 -6.40 10.65
CA LYS A 107 -4.46 -5.91 11.73
C LYS A 107 -3.70 -4.65 11.33
N LEU A 108 -3.26 -4.55 10.07
CA LEU A 108 -2.64 -3.34 9.55
C LEU A 108 -3.63 -2.16 9.51
N ASP A 109 -4.90 -2.40 9.16
CA ASP A 109 -5.95 -1.37 9.21
C ASP A 109 -6.12 -0.84 10.65
N ASP A 110 -6.22 -1.73 11.63
CA ASP A 110 -6.28 -1.39 13.07
C ASP A 110 -5.06 -0.60 13.55
N LEU A 111 -3.85 -1.04 13.17
CA LEU A 111 -2.60 -0.42 13.61
C LEU A 111 -2.26 0.91 12.90
N CYS A 112 -2.89 1.20 11.76
CA CYS A 112 -2.63 2.41 10.98
C CYS A 112 -3.76 3.45 11.10
N ASP A 113 -4.64 3.32 12.10
CA ASP A 113 -5.85 4.14 12.27
C ASP A 113 -6.76 4.14 11.01
N GLY A 114 -6.76 3.01 10.30
CA GLY A 114 -7.52 2.79 9.09
C GLY A 114 -6.85 3.25 7.79
N PHE A 115 -7.20 2.60 6.68
CA PHE A 115 -6.76 3.06 5.37
C PHE A 115 -7.49 4.33 4.93
N TRP A 116 -6.70 5.37 4.66
CA TRP A 116 -7.19 6.64 4.13
C TRP A 116 -7.56 6.57 2.63
N LEU A 117 -7.07 5.59 1.89
CA LEU A 117 -7.48 5.31 0.50
C LEU A 117 -7.96 3.86 0.40
N ARG A 118 -9.18 3.68 -0.10
CA ARG A 118 -9.77 2.39 -0.45
C ARG A 118 -10.16 2.40 -1.92
N THR A 119 -9.90 1.32 -2.64
CA THR A 119 -10.23 1.20 -4.07
C THR A 119 -10.42 -0.25 -4.48
N ASP A 120 -11.25 -0.46 -5.50
CA ASP A 120 -11.41 -1.75 -6.19
C ASP A 120 -10.49 -1.89 -7.42
N ALA A 121 -9.52 -0.97 -7.57
CA ALA A 121 -8.54 -1.03 -8.63
C ALA A 121 -7.82 -2.41 -8.61
N PRO A 122 -7.69 -3.07 -9.78
CA PRO A 122 -7.03 -4.37 -9.86
C PRO A 122 -5.54 -4.25 -9.56
N TRP A 123 -4.88 -5.38 -9.28
CA TRP A 123 -3.44 -5.45 -8.98
C TRP A 123 -2.54 -4.80 -10.04
N SER A 124 -3.00 -4.74 -11.29
CA SER A 124 -2.27 -4.11 -12.40
C SER A 124 -2.28 -2.58 -12.35
N VAL A 125 -3.09 -1.98 -11.47
CA VAL A 125 -3.20 -0.52 -11.32
C VAL A 125 -2.44 -0.08 -10.06
N ARG A 126 -1.38 0.71 -10.26
CA ARG A 126 -0.68 1.38 -9.16
C ARG A 126 -1.36 2.70 -8.85
N THR A 127 -1.56 2.95 -7.57
CA THR A 127 -2.21 4.17 -7.08
C THR A 127 -1.31 4.89 -6.09
N ARG A 128 -1.20 6.21 -6.24
CA ARG A 128 -0.49 7.07 -5.29
C ARG A 128 -1.31 8.33 -5.05
N ALA A 129 -1.59 8.62 -3.80
CA ALA A 129 -2.20 9.88 -3.39
C ALA A 129 -1.21 10.75 -2.63
N TRP A 130 -1.36 12.07 -2.72
CA TRP A 130 -0.55 13.04 -1.98
C TRP A 130 -1.33 14.34 -1.75
N ARG A 131 -0.86 15.18 -0.83
CA ARG A 131 -1.32 16.57 -0.72
C ARG A 131 -0.47 17.42 -1.65
N ALA A 132 -1.10 18.15 -2.57
CA ALA A 132 -0.35 19.00 -3.49
C ALA A 132 0.19 20.23 -2.76
N GLU A 133 1.48 20.52 -2.91
CA GLU A 133 2.09 21.70 -2.31
C GLU A 133 1.57 22.98 -2.96
N GLY A 134 1.30 24.01 -2.15
CA GLY A 134 0.84 25.31 -2.63
C GLY A 134 -0.55 25.33 -3.26
N THR A 135 -1.30 24.22 -3.24
CA THR A 135 -2.66 24.15 -3.78
C THR A 135 -3.61 23.41 -2.84
N ALA A 136 -4.85 23.86 -2.78
CA ALA A 136 -5.93 23.21 -2.02
C ALA A 136 -6.42 21.96 -2.79
N ALA A 137 -5.59 20.92 -2.87
CA ALA A 137 -5.93 19.71 -3.59
C ALA A 137 -5.25 18.44 -3.03
N VAL A 138 -5.95 17.31 -3.16
CA VAL A 138 -5.42 15.97 -2.97
C VAL A 138 -5.49 15.23 -4.31
N PRO A 139 -4.37 15.16 -5.06
CA PRO A 139 -4.31 14.33 -6.25
C PRO A 139 -4.16 12.85 -5.89
N VAL A 140 -4.77 12.01 -6.71
CA VAL A 140 -4.58 10.56 -6.73
C VAL A 140 -4.18 10.17 -8.14
N HIS A 141 -2.95 9.71 -8.32
CA HIS A 141 -2.39 9.24 -9.59
C HIS A 141 -2.62 7.74 -9.74
N TRP A 142 -3.12 7.36 -10.91
CA TRP A 142 -3.47 6.01 -11.28
C TRP A 142 -2.66 5.62 -12.49
N ILE A 143 -1.96 4.49 -12.44
CA ILE A 143 -1.17 3.97 -13.57
C ILE A 143 -1.58 2.52 -13.79
N ASN A 144 -2.06 2.21 -14.99
CA ASN A 144 -2.44 0.87 -15.41
C ASN A 144 -1.29 0.22 -16.18
N TYR A 145 -0.72 -0.83 -15.60
CA TYR A 145 0.29 -1.67 -16.23
C TYR A 145 -0.30 -2.87 -16.98
N ARG A 146 -1.64 -2.95 -17.07
CA ARG A 146 -2.27 -4.02 -17.84
C ARG A 146 -2.10 -3.73 -19.33
N GLN A 147 -1.43 -4.64 -20.02
CA GLN A 147 -1.18 -4.57 -21.45
C GLN A 147 -1.33 -5.94 -22.09
N ASP A 148 -1.42 -5.94 -23.43
CA ASP A 148 -1.28 -7.15 -24.22
C ASP A 148 0.22 -7.51 -24.30
N GLU A 149 0.60 -8.62 -23.68
CA GLU A 149 1.99 -9.09 -23.60
C GLU A 149 2.41 -9.88 -24.85
N ASP A 150 1.48 -10.22 -25.76
CA ASP A 150 1.76 -11.02 -26.96
C ASP A 150 2.17 -10.14 -28.16
N VAL A 151 2.11 -8.82 -28.03
CA VAL A 151 2.41 -7.86 -29.09
C VAL A 151 3.75 -7.16 -28.84
N ALA A 152 4.49 -6.90 -29.93
CA ALA A 152 5.81 -6.27 -29.85
C ALA A 152 5.79 -4.76 -29.52
N ILE A 153 4.61 -4.17 -29.39
CA ILE A 153 4.41 -2.77 -29.04
C ILE A 153 3.55 -2.68 -27.79
N GLU A 154 3.85 -1.72 -26.92
CA GLU A 154 3.06 -1.48 -25.70
C GLU A 154 1.61 -1.17 -26.08
N THR A 155 0.71 -2.12 -25.76
CA THR A 155 -0.73 -2.03 -26.06
C THR A 155 -1.51 -2.12 -24.75
N PRO A 156 -1.79 -0.99 -24.09
CA PRO A 156 -2.52 -0.96 -22.82
C PRO A 156 -3.93 -1.52 -22.97
N ILE A 157 -4.34 -2.36 -22.02
CA ILE A 157 -5.71 -2.88 -21.91
C ILE A 157 -6.47 -1.97 -20.93
N PRO A 158 -7.45 -1.16 -21.41
CA PRO A 158 -8.14 -0.21 -20.56
C PRO A 158 -8.96 -0.88 -19.45
N MET A 159 -8.97 -0.25 -18.28
CA MET A 159 -9.70 -0.70 -17.09
C MET A 159 -10.78 0.31 -16.69
N GLY A 160 -11.85 -0.17 -16.06
CA GLY A 160 -12.90 0.68 -15.51
C GLY A 160 -14.30 0.04 -15.54
N PRO A 161 -15.25 0.56 -14.75
CA PRO A 161 -15.06 1.66 -13.81
C PRO A 161 -14.18 1.27 -12.60
N ILE A 162 -13.47 2.24 -12.01
CA ILE A 162 -12.67 2.07 -10.79
C ILE A 162 -13.26 2.98 -9.71
N ARG A 163 -13.60 2.41 -8.57
CA ARG A 163 -14.11 3.13 -7.41
C ARG A 163 -12.98 3.51 -6.47
N ALA A 164 -13.08 4.71 -5.93
CA ALA A 164 -12.18 5.22 -4.92
C ALA A 164 -12.98 5.81 -3.76
N ASP A 165 -12.51 5.55 -2.54
CA ASP A 165 -13.00 6.12 -1.29
C ASP A 165 -11.78 6.67 -0.55
N VAL A 166 -11.71 8.00 -0.44
CA VAL A 166 -10.59 8.74 0.13
C VAL A 166 -11.03 9.47 1.39
N LEU A 167 -10.47 9.11 2.54
CA LEU A 167 -10.59 9.87 3.78
C LEU A 167 -9.72 11.12 3.68
N LEU A 168 -10.35 12.28 3.82
CA LEU A 168 -9.66 13.56 3.88
C LEU A 168 -9.22 13.88 5.32
N PRO A 169 -8.16 14.71 5.49
CA PRO A 169 -7.83 15.29 6.79
C PRO A 169 -9.01 16.06 7.39
N ASP A 170 -9.17 15.99 8.72
CA ASP A 170 -10.32 16.54 9.48
C ASP A 170 -10.61 18.02 9.22
N ASP A 171 -9.58 18.80 8.89
CA ASP A 171 -9.64 20.24 8.63
C ASP A 171 -10.01 20.58 7.18
N THR A 172 -10.25 19.59 6.32
CA THR A 172 -10.47 19.80 4.90
C THR A 172 -11.85 19.34 4.43
N ARG A 173 -12.35 19.99 3.38
CA ARG A 173 -13.64 19.65 2.76
C ARG A 173 -13.47 19.60 1.26
N ALA A 174 -13.98 18.54 0.63
CA ALA A 174 -14.05 18.47 -0.82
C ALA A 174 -15.00 19.56 -1.37
N ASP A 175 -14.53 20.25 -2.40
CA ASP A 175 -15.32 21.13 -3.26
C ASP A 175 -15.83 20.35 -4.47
N ARG A 176 -14.92 19.71 -5.20
CA ARG A 176 -15.21 18.89 -6.37
C ARG A 176 -14.12 17.85 -6.62
N VAL A 177 -14.45 16.86 -7.43
CA VAL A 177 -13.51 15.85 -7.91
C VAL A 177 -13.41 15.99 -9.43
N GLU A 178 -12.18 16.08 -9.93
CA GLU A 178 -11.87 16.19 -11.36
C GLU A 178 -11.10 14.95 -11.82
N TRP A 179 -11.26 14.54 -13.07
CA TRP A 179 -10.49 13.49 -13.73
C TRP A 179 -9.67 14.10 -14.86
N ILE A 180 -8.35 13.90 -14.81
CA ILE A 180 -7.39 14.44 -15.77
C ILE A 180 -6.58 13.29 -16.35
N TYR A 181 -6.52 13.17 -17.67
CA TYR A 181 -5.75 12.14 -18.35
C TYR A 181 -5.20 12.66 -19.68
N PRO A 182 -4.13 12.07 -20.22
CA PRO A 182 -3.32 12.67 -21.29
C PRO A 182 -4.09 13.03 -22.56
N GLU A 183 -5.06 12.20 -22.92
CA GLU A 183 -5.85 12.36 -24.15
C GLU A 183 -6.90 13.48 -24.04
N MET A 184 -7.12 14.06 -22.85
CA MET A 184 -8.11 15.12 -22.63
C MET A 184 -7.54 16.52 -22.77
N ARG A 185 -8.40 17.39 -23.34
CA ARG A 185 -8.14 18.83 -23.40
C ARG A 185 -8.50 19.55 -22.10
N GLU A 186 -9.52 19.07 -21.39
CA GLU A 186 -10.03 19.69 -20.16
C GLU A 186 -10.34 18.64 -19.09
N PRO A 187 -10.20 18.96 -17.79
CA PRO A 187 -10.60 18.08 -16.70
C PRO A 187 -12.09 17.71 -16.74
N VAL A 188 -12.41 16.45 -16.48
CA VAL A 188 -13.80 15.98 -16.40
C VAL A 188 -14.27 16.01 -14.95
N ALA A 189 -15.38 16.68 -14.67
CA ALA A 189 -15.97 16.64 -13.33
C ALA A 189 -16.53 15.23 -13.04
N LEU A 190 -16.13 14.65 -11.92
CA LEU A 190 -16.65 13.37 -11.43
C LEU A 190 -17.76 13.63 -10.39
N ALA A 191 -18.84 12.86 -10.51
CA ALA A 191 -19.81 12.75 -9.44
C ALA A 191 -19.12 12.16 -8.20
N HIS A 192 -19.38 12.74 -7.04
CA HIS A 192 -18.81 12.29 -5.78
C HIS A 192 -19.81 12.42 -4.64
N LYS A 193 -19.59 11.63 -3.58
CA LYS A 193 -20.34 11.70 -2.32
C LYS A 193 -19.37 11.95 -1.19
N VAL A 194 -19.77 12.75 -0.20
CA VAL A 194 -18.99 12.99 1.01
C VAL A 194 -19.79 12.51 2.21
N VAL A 195 -19.25 11.54 2.95
CA VAL A 195 -19.84 10.99 4.18
C VAL A 195 -18.71 10.81 5.18
N ASP A 196 -18.85 11.36 6.40
CA ASP A 196 -17.86 11.22 7.48
C ASP A 196 -16.41 11.51 7.05
N GLY A 197 -16.20 12.61 6.30
CA GLY A 197 -14.87 13.01 5.80
C GLY A 197 -14.34 12.19 4.61
N ARG A 198 -15.05 11.12 4.20
CA ARG A 198 -14.69 10.27 3.06
C ARG A 198 -15.34 10.76 1.77
N VAL A 199 -14.53 10.89 0.73
CA VAL A 199 -14.94 11.27 -0.63
C VAL A 199 -14.96 10.01 -1.49
N SER A 200 -16.15 9.57 -1.88
CA SER A 200 -16.34 8.44 -2.79
C SER A 200 -16.62 8.93 -4.22
N PHE A 201 -15.89 8.40 -5.21
CA PHE A 201 -16.07 8.72 -6.63
C PHE A 201 -15.69 7.52 -7.52
N GLU A 202 -16.01 7.62 -8.81
CA GLU A 202 -15.74 6.57 -9.80
C GLU A 202 -15.01 7.14 -11.02
N ILE A 203 -13.89 6.51 -11.38
CA ILE A 203 -13.15 6.80 -12.61
C ILE A 203 -13.74 5.93 -13.71
N PRO A 204 -14.26 6.52 -14.81
CA PRO A 204 -15.00 5.76 -15.81
C PRO A 204 -14.10 4.80 -16.60
N ARG A 205 -12.89 5.25 -16.92
CA ARG A 205 -11.94 4.50 -17.74
C ARG A 205 -10.51 4.98 -17.51
N LEU A 206 -9.60 4.04 -17.32
CA LEU A 206 -8.16 4.24 -17.18
C LEU A 206 -7.46 3.45 -18.30
N ILE A 207 -6.75 4.13 -19.20
CA ILE A 207 -6.02 3.49 -20.31
C ILE A 207 -4.58 3.21 -19.87
N VAL A 208 -3.74 4.25 -19.82
CA VAL A 208 -2.35 4.18 -19.33
C VAL A 208 -2.24 4.80 -17.94
N TYR A 209 -2.56 6.09 -17.82
CA TYR A 209 -2.54 6.78 -16.55
C TYR A 209 -3.53 7.95 -16.53
N GLY A 210 -3.81 8.44 -15.34
CA GLY A 210 -4.55 9.67 -15.12
C GLY A 210 -4.56 10.05 -13.65
N ILE A 211 -5.07 11.22 -13.35
CA ILE A 211 -5.09 11.80 -12.01
C ILE A 211 -6.51 12.20 -11.68
N SER A 212 -7.06 11.63 -10.60
CA SER A 212 -8.24 12.22 -9.97
C SER A 212 -7.79 13.28 -8.98
N VAL A 213 -8.36 14.48 -9.08
CA VAL A 213 -7.99 15.63 -8.25
C VAL A 213 -9.17 15.98 -7.37
N ILE A 214 -9.04 15.72 -6.07
CA ILE A 214 -10.00 16.21 -5.08
C ILE A 214 -9.61 17.64 -4.75
N ARG A 215 -10.39 18.61 -5.23
CA ARG A 215 -10.23 20.02 -4.89
C ARG A 215 -10.79 20.27 -3.50
N LEU A 216 -10.05 20.98 -2.67
CA LEU A 216 -10.43 21.32 -1.31
C LEU A 216 -10.97 22.76 -1.27
N LYS A 217 -11.84 23.04 -0.31
CA LYS A 217 -12.35 24.39 0.01
C LYS A 217 -11.34 25.23 0.77
#